data_AF-A0A9E4HTZ1-F1
#
_entry.id   AF-A0A9E4HTZ1-F1
#
_cell.length_a   1.000
_cell.length_b   1.000
_cell.length_c   1.000
_cell.angle_alpha   90.00
_cell.angle_beta   90.00
_cell.angle_gamma   90.00
#
_symmetry.space_group_name_H-M   'P 1'
#
loop_
_entity.id
_entity.type
_entity.pdbx_description
1 polymer ?
#
loop_
_entity_poly.entity_id
_entity_poly.type
_entity_poly.pdbx_seq_one_letter_code
_entity_poly.pdbx_strand_id
1 'polypeptide(L)'
;MALDLAHHPRRGLRDWLELIFKDHGFLRLAWHNRHEFSPGMWRANQPAPKDVRAAARLGVTTIINLRGPRSDGGWRLEKEACDAAGITLVDFTIRSRDVPDAEMIRRAKEVFDAVEKPALIHCKSGADRAGVMSAIYLLLMTDATVDDALKMLSLKYLHVRQAKTGLLDAFIEAYRPAQERGVDFLTWAEEELDPAAIKSRFMAKGWAVRLVDDVLGRE
;
A
#
# COMPACT_ATOMS: atom_id res chain seq x y z
N MET A 1 -5.36 -16.69 -13.13
CA MET A 1 -4.43 -16.43 -12.01
C MET A 1 -4.76 -17.41 -10.89
N ALA A 2 -3.90 -18.39 -10.60
CA ALA A 2 -4.11 -19.25 -9.44
C ALA A 2 -3.80 -18.41 -8.20
N LEU A 3 -4.84 -17.89 -7.55
CA LEU A 3 -4.74 -17.30 -6.23
C LEU A 3 -4.33 -18.44 -5.29
N ASP A 4 -3.09 -18.40 -4.81
CA ASP A 4 -2.60 -19.34 -3.81
C ASP A 4 -3.53 -19.28 -2.60
N LEU A 5 -4.35 -20.31 -2.42
CA LEU A 5 -5.33 -20.38 -1.34
C LEU A 5 -4.59 -20.73 -0.05
N ALA A 6 -3.85 -19.76 0.48
CA ALA A 6 -3.26 -19.90 1.79
C ALA A 6 -4.35 -20.30 2.78
N HIS A 7 -4.18 -21.46 3.41
CA HIS A 7 -5.12 -21.96 4.39
C HIS A 7 -4.52 -21.85 5.78
N HIS A 8 -5.00 -20.87 6.54
CA HIS A 8 -4.59 -20.65 7.92
C HIS A 8 -5.84 -20.70 8.82
N PRO A 9 -6.17 -21.87 9.39
CA PRO A 9 -7.40 -22.05 10.17
C PRO A 9 -7.42 -21.21 11.45
N ARG A 10 -8.60 -20.79 11.90
CA ARG A 10 -8.76 -19.99 13.12
C ARG A 10 -8.18 -20.70 14.35
N ARG A 11 -7.54 -19.92 15.22
CA ARG A 11 -6.97 -20.37 16.52
C ARG A 11 -7.69 -19.73 17.71
N GLY A 12 -8.92 -19.26 17.52
CA GLY A 12 -9.77 -18.67 18.56
C GLY A 12 -9.21 -17.35 19.11
N LEU A 13 -9.15 -17.22 20.44
CA LEU A 13 -8.74 -16.00 21.16
C LEU A 13 -7.31 -15.55 20.81
N ARG A 14 -6.41 -16.49 20.50
CA ARG A 14 -5.02 -16.19 20.14
C ARG A 14 -4.92 -15.23 18.95
N ASP A 15 -5.78 -15.41 17.95
CA ASP A 15 -5.77 -14.54 16.77
C ASP A 15 -6.21 -13.11 17.11
N TRP A 16 -7.19 -12.97 18.02
CA TRP A 16 -7.61 -11.67 18.53
C TRP A 16 -6.49 -10.98 19.32
N LEU A 17 -5.77 -11.72 20.18
CA LEU A 17 -4.62 -11.20 20.89
C LEU A 17 -3.52 -10.74 19.93
N GLU A 18 -3.24 -11.50 18.87
CA GLU A 18 -2.27 -11.08 17.86
C GLU A 18 -2.73 -9.83 17.10
N LEU A 19 -4.00 -9.74 16.69
CA LEU A 19 -4.52 -8.53 16.02
C LEU A 19 -4.43 -7.30 16.93
N ILE A 20 -4.82 -7.44 18.20
CA ILE A 20 -4.87 -6.33 19.16
C ILE A 20 -3.48 -5.91 19.60
N PHE A 21 -2.63 -6.85 20.04
CA PHE A 21 -1.35 -6.51 20.66
C PHE A 21 -0.18 -6.52 19.66
N LYS A 22 0.01 -7.60 18.91
CA LYS A 22 1.13 -7.72 17.95
C LYS A 22 0.99 -6.72 16.79
N ASP A 23 -0.22 -6.58 16.27
CA ASP A 23 -0.51 -5.65 15.19
C ASP A 23 -0.97 -4.26 15.65
N HIS A 24 -0.91 -3.99 16.96
CA HIS A 24 -1.31 -2.72 17.57
C HIS A 24 -2.74 -2.34 17.23
N GLY A 25 -3.62 -3.34 17.07
CA GLY A 25 -5.04 -3.15 16.80
C GLY A 25 -5.78 -2.40 17.89
N PHE A 26 -5.24 -2.30 19.11
CA PHE A 26 -5.82 -1.44 20.14
C PHE A 26 -5.89 0.03 19.71
N LEU A 27 -4.88 0.54 18.97
CA LEU A 27 -4.90 1.90 18.41
C LEU A 27 -6.06 2.08 17.41
N ARG A 28 -6.47 0.99 16.76
CA ARG A 28 -7.52 0.96 15.74
C ARG A 28 -8.92 0.77 16.31
N LEU A 29 -9.07 0.62 17.63
CA LEU A 29 -10.38 0.60 18.26
C LEU A 29 -11.01 1.99 18.29
N ALA A 30 -10.18 3.04 18.39
CA ALA A 30 -10.60 4.45 18.47
C ALA A 30 -10.31 5.26 17.19
N TRP A 31 -9.41 4.79 16.30
CA TRP A 31 -9.03 5.54 15.10
C TRP A 31 -8.83 4.65 13.86
N HIS A 32 -9.38 5.07 12.72
CA HIS A 32 -9.30 4.35 11.45
C HIS A 32 -8.64 5.22 10.37
N ASN A 33 -7.61 4.68 9.71
CA ASN A 33 -6.99 5.33 8.56
C ASN A 33 -7.70 4.95 7.26
N ARG A 34 -9.01 5.18 7.17
CA ARG A 34 -9.84 4.74 6.03
C ARG A 34 -10.29 5.93 5.19
N HIS A 35 -9.92 5.92 3.92
CA HIS A 35 -10.19 7.03 3.00
C HIS A 35 -10.53 6.52 1.61
N GLU A 36 -11.54 7.11 0.97
CA GLU A 36 -11.71 7.00 -0.47
C GLU A 36 -10.68 7.92 -1.14
N PHE A 37 -9.94 7.40 -2.11
CA PHE A 37 -8.86 8.13 -2.79
C PHE A 37 -9.07 8.27 -4.30
N SER A 38 -9.99 7.47 -4.86
CA SER A 38 -10.51 7.56 -6.22
C SER A 38 -11.94 7.01 -6.18
N PRO A 39 -12.87 7.43 -7.05
CA PRO A 39 -14.26 6.96 -6.99
C PRO A 39 -14.37 5.43 -6.94
N GLY A 40 -14.96 4.91 -5.86
CA GLY A 40 -15.11 3.48 -5.61
C GLY A 40 -13.84 2.78 -5.08
N MET A 41 -12.72 3.48 -4.90
CA MET A 41 -11.47 2.91 -4.41
C MET A 41 -11.10 3.48 -3.05
N TRP A 42 -10.98 2.58 -2.09
CA TRP A 42 -10.70 2.89 -0.69
C TRP A 42 -9.31 2.39 -0.29
N ARG A 43 -8.69 3.09 0.65
CA ARG A 43 -7.49 2.64 1.35
C ARG A 43 -7.71 2.59 2.85
N ALA A 44 -7.09 1.64 3.53
CA ALA A 44 -7.25 1.44 4.97
C ALA A 44 -5.99 0.96 5.71
N ASN A 45 -5.99 1.12 7.03
CA ASN A 45 -5.19 0.28 7.94
C ASN A 45 -5.80 -1.14 8.03
N GLN A 46 -5.08 -2.08 8.66
CA GLN A 46 -5.53 -3.48 8.77
C GLN A 46 -6.95 -3.55 9.34
N PRO A 47 -7.94 -4.05 8.58
CA PRO A 47 -9.32 -4.10 9.03
C PRO A 47 -9.48 -5.19 10.10
N ALA A 48 -10.27 -4.88 11.12
CA ALA A 48 -10.83 -5.90 12.00
C ALA A 48 -12.11 -6.47 11.36
N PRO A 49 -12.65 -7.62 11.85
CA PRO A 49 -13.88 -8.19 11.30
C PRO A 49 -15.07 -7.21 11.24
N LYS A 50 -15.17 -6.26 12.19
CA LYS A 50 -16.20 -5.21 12.17
C LYS A 50 -16.05 -4.26 10.98
N ASP A 51 -14.81 -3.98 10.57
CA ASP A 51 -14.48 -3.06 9.50
C ASP A 51 -14.74 -3.71 8.14
N VAL A 52 -14.46 -5.02 8.00
CA VAL A 52 -14.82 -5.82 6.82
C VAL A 52 -16.33 -5.81 6.62
N ARG A 53 -17.12 -6.06 7.68
CA ARG A 53 -18.59 -5.95 7.61
C ARG A 53 -19.06 -4.55 7.24
N ALA A 54 -18.41 -3.51 7.75
CA ALA A 54 -18.73 -2.13 7.39
C ALA A 54 -18.42 -1.85 5.91
N ALA A 55 -17.31 -2.36 5.39
CA ALA A 55 -16.95 -2.26 3.98
C ALA A 55 -17.99 -2.98 3.09
N ALA A 56 -18.44 -4.17 3.47
CA ALA A 56 -19.51 -4.90 2.75
C ALA A 56 -20.80 -4.07 2.66
N ARG A 57 -21.19 -3.37 3.73
CA ARG A 57 -22.36 -2.47 3.72
C ARG A 57 -22.19 -1.25 2.82
N LEU A 58 -20.95 -0.86 2.52
CA LEU A 58 -20.63 0.18 1.53
C LEU A 58 -20.57 -0.37 0.10
N GLY A 59 -20.88 -1.66 -0.10
CA GLY A 59 -20.83 -2.32 -1.40
C GLY A 59 -19.44 -2.78 -1.82
N VAL A 60 -18.44 -2.78 -0.93
CA VAL A 60 -17.11 -3.30 -1.27
C VAL A 60 -17.20 -4.79 -1.59
N THR A 61 -16.78 -5.17 -2.79
CA THR A 61 -16.78 -6.56 -3.26
C THR A 61 -15.41 -7.23 -3.11
N THR A 62 -14.34 -6.43 -3.11
CA THR A 62 -12.96 -6.91 -3.05
C THR A 62 -12.11 -6.15 -2.04
N ILE A 63 -11.33 -6.88 -1.24
CA ILE A 63 -10.28 -6.34 -0.37
C ILE A 63 -8.91 -6.83 -0.88
N ILE A 64 -7.98 -5.90 -1.10
CA ILE A 64 -6.60 -6.17 -1.53
C ILE A 64 -5.66 -6.04 -0.33
N ASN A 65 -5.13 -7.17 0.13
CA ASN A 65 -4.20 -7.26 1.25
C ASN A 65 -2.74 -7.15 0.81
N LEU A 66 -2.11 -6.02 1.15
CA LEU A 66 -0.72 -5.74 0.79
C LEU A 66 0.34 -6.38 1.70
N ARG A 67 -0.11 -7.14 2.70
CA ARG A 67 0.77 -7.86 3.65
C ARG A 67 1.02 -9.30 3.27
N GLY A 68 0.24 -9.83 2.34
CA GLY A 68 0.25 -11.24 1.97
C GLY A 68 -0.44 -12.15 2.97
N PRO A 69 -0.52 -13.44 2.63
CA PRO A 69 -1.10 -14.45 3.50
C PRO A 69 -0.17 -14.72 4.67
N ARG A 70 -0.50 -14.16 5.82
CA ARG A 70 0.30 -14.32 7.04
C ARG A 70 -0.34 -15.34 7.94
N SER A 71 0.48 -16.15 8.59
CA SER A 71 0.03 -17.10 9.60
C SER A 71 -0.35 -16.45 10.94
N ASP A 72 -0.66 -15.15 10.96
CA ASP A 72 -1.01 -14.36 12.13
C ASP A 72 -2.52 -14.12 12.26
N GLY A 73 -2.93 -13.68 13.46
CA GLY A 73 -4.34 -13.44 13.75
C GLY A 73 -5.01 -12.37 12.89
N GLY A 74 -4.24 -11.37 12.42
CA GLY A 74 -4.78 -10.30 11.59
C GLY A 74 -5.31 -10.84 10.26
N TRP A 75 -4.50 -11.64 9.56
CA TRP A 75 -4.92 -12.27 8.31
C TRP A 75 -6.06 -13.29 8.53
N ARG A 76 -5.97 -14.14 9.56
CA ARG A 76 -7.00 -15.18 9.81
C ARG A 76 -8.38 -14.58 10.08
N LEU A 77 -8.42 -13.50 10.87
CA LEU A 77 -9.66 -12.79 11.19
C LEU A 77 -10.24 -12.06 9.98
N GLU A 78 -9.37 -11.46 9.16
CA GLU A 78 -9.76 -10.82 7.91
C GLU A 78 -10.34 -11.83 6.92
N LYS A 79 -9.63 -12.94 6.67
CA LYS A 79 -10.09 -14.00 5.76
C LYS A 79 -11.46 -14.54 6.17
N GLU A 80 -11.62 -14.89 7.45
CA GLU A 80 -12.91 -15.35 7.99
C GLU A 80 -14.03 -14.31 7.79
N ALA A 81 -13.74 -13.04 8.06
CA ALA A 81 -14.72 -11.97 7.90
C ALA A 81 -15.08 -11.70 6.44
N CYS A 82 -14.11 -11.80 5.52
CA CYS A 82 -14.34 -11.67 4.08
C CYS A 82 -15.22 -12.81 3.58
N ASP A 83 -14.90 -14.05 3.95
CA ASP A 83 -15.69 -15.24 3.58
C ASP A 83 -17.14 -15.13 4.07
N ALA A 84 -17.33 -14.70 5.33
CA ALA A 84 -18.65 -14.51 5.90
C ALA A 84 -19.45 -13.34 5.26
N ALA A 85 -18.75 -12.36 4.68
CA ALA A 85 -19.36 -11.19 4.05
C ALA A 85 -19.52 -11.32 2.53
N GLY A 86 -19.04 -12.42 1.92
CA GLY A 86 -19.02 -12.59 0.47
C GLY A 86 -18.04 -11.64 -0.24
N ILE A 87 -16.99 -11.18 0.45
CA ILE A 87 -15.96 -10.30 -0.10
C ILE A 87 -14.79 -11.15 -0.58
N THR A 88 -14.31 -10.89 -1.80
CA THR A 88 -13.09 -11.50 -2.32
C THR A 88 -11.88 -10.89 -1.62
N LEU A 89 -11.05 -11.71 -0.96
CA LEU A 89 -9.76 -11.29 -0.41
C LEU A 89 -8.65 -11.62 -1.41
N VAL A 90 -8.01 -10.60 -1.98
CA VAL A 90 -6.86 -10.71 -2.88
C VAL A 90 -5.58 -10.43 -2.10
N ASP A 91 -4.75 -11.44 -1.90
CA ASP A 91 -3.43 -11.27 -1.29
C ASP A 91 -2.39 -10.81 -2.31
N PHE A 92 -1.99 -9.52 -2.25
CA PHE A 92 -0.99 -8.93 -3.13
C PHE A 92 0.21 -8.40 -2.33
N THR A 93 1.17 -9.26 -2.02
CA THR A 93 2.28 -8.91 -1.12
C THR A 93 3.23 -7.90 -1.75
N ILE A 94 3.40 -6.73 -1.11
CA ILE A 94 4.44 -5.77 -1.48
C ILE A 94 5.31 -5.37 -0.29
N ARG A 95 6.53 -4.91 -0.60
CA ARG A 95 7.47 -4.35 0.38
C ARG A 95 7.13 -2.88 0.65
N SER A 96 7.34 -2.42 1.89
CA SER A 96 7.03 -1.05 2.30
C SER A 96 8.22 -0.09 2.27
N ARG A 97 9.41 -0.57 1.89
CA ARG A 97 10.69 0.16 1.98
C ARG A 97 11.64 -0.20 0.85
N ASP A 98 11.09 -0.61 -0.28
CA ASP A 98 11.85 -0.93 -1.49
C ASP A 98 11.13 -0.27 -2.67
N VAL A 99 11.89 0.00 -3.73
CA VAL A 99 11.34 0.53 -4.97
C VAL A 99 10.61 -0.62 -5.68
N PRO A 100 9.33 -0.43 -6.08
CA PRO A 100 8.63 -1.35 -6.98
C PRO A 100 9.46 -1.64 -8.24
N ASP A 101 9.51 -2.89 -8.67
CA ASP A 101 10.05 -3.25 -9.99
C ASP A 101 8.94 -3.31 -11.04
N ALA A 102 9.35 -3.37 -12.32
CA ALA A 102 8.45 -3.45 -13.46
C ALA A 102 7.47 -4.63 -13.35
N GLU A 103 7.95 -5.78 -12.85
CA GLU A 103 7.13 -6.97 -12.68
C GLU A 103 6.00 -6.75 -11.66
N MET A 104 6.31 -6.14 -10.51
CA MET A 104 5.30 -5.81 -9.51
C MET A 104 4.27 -4.83 -10.06
N ILE A 105 4.71 -3.82 -10.81
CA ILE A 105 3.81 -2.80 -11.41
C ILE A 105 2.86 -3.45 -12.42
N ARG A 106 3.37 -4.30 -13.31
CA ARG A 106 2.54 -5.06 -14.25
C ARG A 106 1.55 -5.97 -13.53
N ARG A 107 1.98 -6.69 -12.49
CA ARG A 107 1.07 -7.52 -11.69
C ARG A 107 0.04 -6.69 -10.92
N ALA A 108 0.39 -5.49 -10.48
CA ALA A 108 -0.55 -4.56 -9.86
C ALA A 108 -1.61 -4.11 -10.87
N LYS A 109 -1.21 -3.81 -12.11
CA LYS A 109 -2.13 -3.52 -13.21
C LYS A 109 -3.10 -4.69 -13.44
N GLU A 110 -2.59 -5.92 -13.56
CA GLU A 110 -3.42 -7.12 -13.74
C GLU A 110 -4.47 -7.26 -12.61
N VAL A 111 -4.08 -7.00 -11.36
CA VAL A 111 -5.02 -7.01 -10.23
C VAL A 111 -6.06 -5.89 -10.37
N PHE A 112 -5.66 -4.67 -10.71
CA PHE A 112 -6.60 -3.56 -10.83
C PHE A 112 -7.57 -3.70 -12.01
N ASP A 113 -7.12 -4.25 -13.13
CA ASP A 113 -7.97 -4.54 -14.29
C ASP A 113 -9.02 -5.62 -13.96
N ALA A 114 -8.69 -6.55 -13.05
CA ALA A 114 -9.58 -7.65 -12.65
C ALA A 114 -10.54 -7.31 -11.50
N VAL A 115 -10.30 -6.23 -10.76
CA VAL A 115 -11.06 -5.88 -9.55
C VAL A 115 -12.22 -4.95 -9.88
N GLU A 116 -13.44 -5.39 -9.55
CA GLU A 116 -14.63 -4.55 -9.62
C GLU A 116 -14.68 -3.56 -8.44
N LYS A 117 -15.14 -2.34 -8.72
CA LYS A 117 -15.37 -1.31 -7.70
C LYS A 117 -16.80 -1.43 -7.16
N PRO A 118 -17.05 -1.12 -5.87
CA PRO A 118 -16.09 -0.61 -4.90
C PRO A 118 -15.08 -1.66 -4.38
N ALA A 119 -13.82 -1.24 -4.21
CA ALA A 119 -12.76 -2.08 -3.65
C ALA A 119 -11.93 -1.34 -2.59
N LEU A 120 -11.28 -2.10 -1.70
CA LEU A 120 -10.50 -1.55 -0.59
C LEU A 120 -9.10 -2.17 -0.53
N ILE A 121 -8.09 -1.32 -0.50
CA ILE A 121 -6.67 -1.70 -0.38
C ILE A 121 -6.23 -1.46 1.06
N HIS A 122 -5.51 -2.39 1.68
CA HIS A 122 -4.98 -2.14 3.02
C HIS A 122 -3.57 -2.69 3.24
N CYS A 123 -2.94 -2.20 4.30
CA CYS A 123 -1.72 -2.78 4.84
C CYS A 123 -1.82 -2.87 6.37
N LYS A 124 -0.72 -2.62 7.12
CA LYS A 124 -0.77 -2.57 8.59
C LYS A 124 -1.38 -1.25 9.10
N SER A 125 -0.73 -0.12 8.77
CA SER A 125 -1.10 1.23 9.21
C SER A 125 -1.91 2.02 8.18
N GLY A 126 -2.03 1.51 6.95
CA GLY A 126 -2.63 2.25 5.84
C GLY A 126 -1.77 3.39 5.31
N ALA A 127 -0.50 3.50 5.76
CA ALA A 127 0.42 4.57 5.38
C ALA A 127 1.24 4.19 4.12
N ASP A 128 2.32 3.43 4.28
CA ASP A 128 3.33 3.29 3.22
C ASP A 128 2.90 2.37 2.06
N ARG A 129 2.61 1.09 2.34
CA ARG A 129 2.21 0.14 1.29
C ARG A 129 0.90 0.52 0.63
N ALA A 130 -0.10 0.89 1.45
CA ALA A 130 -1.37 1.36 0.91
C ALA A 130 -1.17 2.68 0.15
N GLY A 131 -0.24 3.54 0.60
CA GLY A 131 0.10 4.79 -0.07
C GLY A 131 0.71 4.59 -1.43
N VAL A 132 1.80 3.85 -1.54
CA VAL A 132 2.44 3.59 -2.83
C VAL A 132 1.52 2.81 -3.76
N MET A 133 0.72 1.87 -3.25
CA MET A 133 -0.22 1.15 -4.10
C MET A 133 -1.40 2.03 -4.57
N SER A 134 -1.85 2.97 -3.73
CA SER A 134 -2.85 3.97 -4.14
C SER A 134 -2.27 4.92 -5.20
N ALA A 135 -1.00 5.33 -5.05
CA ALA A 135 -0.29 6.14 -6.03
C ALA A 135 -0.14 5.41 -7.37
N ILE A 136 0.31 4.15 -7.35
CA ILE A 136 0.42 3.29 -8.53
C ILE A 136 -0.95 3.10 -9.20
N TYR A 137 -2.01 2.86 -8.41
CA TYR A 137 -3.37 2.77 -8.95
C TYR A 137 -3.74 4.05 -9.71
N LEU A 138 -3.49 5.23 -9.14
CA LEU A 138 -3.82 6.50 -9.81
C LEU A 138 -3.07 6.64 -11.13
N LEU A 139 -1.78 6.34 -11.16
CA LEU A 139 -0.94 6.47 -12.36
C LEU A 139 -1.25 5.42 -13.45
N LEU A 140 -1.78 4.25 -13.08
CA LEU A 140 -2.14 3.18 -14.02
C LEU A 140 -3.58 3.28 -14.53
N MET A 141 -4.51 3.71 -13.68
CA MET A 141 -5.95 3.52 -13.89
C MET A 141 -6.70 4.82 -14.15
N THR A 142 -6.02 5.96 -14.12
CA THR A 142 -6.60 7.30 -14.29
C THR A 142 -5.59 8.24 -14.98
N ASP A 143 -6.04 9.43 -15.38
CA ASP A 143 -5.17 10.48 -15.95
C ASP A 143 -4.45 11.31 -14.86
N ALA A 144 -4.16 10.70 -13.70
CA ALA A 144 -3.58 11.40 -12.57
C ALA A 144 -2.13 11.84 -12.83
N THR A 145 -1.79 13.01 -12.30
CA THR A 145 -0.41 13.52 -12.36
C THR A 145 0.48 12.84 -11.32
N VAL A 146 1.81 12.96 -11.48
CA VAL A 146 2.77 12.61 -10.42
C VAL A 146 2.43 13.32 -9.10
N ASP A 147 1.98 14.58 -9.15
CA ASP A 147 1.61 15.33 -7.96
C ASP A 147 0.36 14.77 -7.27
N ASP A 148 -0.62 14.28 -8.04
CA ASP A 148 -1.78 13.58 -7.48
C ASP A 148 -1.38 12.26 -6.81
N ALA A 149 -0.48 11.52 -7.44
CA ALA A 149 0.06 10.28 -6.89
C ALA A 149 0.84 10.52 -5.58
N LEU A 150 1.67 11.57 -5.53
CA LEU A 150 2.43 11.93 -4.33
C LEU A 150 1.53 12.33 -3.15
N LYS A 151 0.31 12.86 -3.38
CA LYS A 151 -0.64 13.13 -2.28
C LYS A 151 -0.99 11.86 -1.49
N MET A 152 -0.87 10.68 -2.10
CA MET A 152 -1.08 9.39 -1.42
C MET A 152 0.04 9.02 -0.44
N LEU A 153 1.18 9.69 -0.52
CA LEU A 153 2.35 9.56 0.35
C LEU A 153 2.50 10.84 1.20
N SER A 154 1.49 11.14 2.02
CA SER A 154 1.44 12.36 2.83
C SER A 154 1.14 12.09 4.31
N LEU A 155 1.43 13.09 5.16
CA LEU A 155 1.15 13.05 6.59
C LEU A 155 -0.33 12.82 6.90
N LYS A 156 -1.24 13.21 5.99
CA LYS A 156 -2.68 12.89 6.07
C LYS A 156 -2.91 11.38 6.27
N TYR A 157 -2.08 10.55 5.65
CA TYR A 157 -2.15 9.09 5.73
C TYR A 157 -1.10 8.49 6.67
N LEU A 158 -0.47 9.31 7.52
CA LEU A 158 0.64 8.97 8.42
C LEU A 158 1.95 8.55 7.71
N HIS A 159 2.12 8.92 6.45
CA HIS A 159 3.35 8.69 5.74
C HIS A 159 4.36 9.81 6.05
N VAL A 160 5.60 9.43 6.40
CA VAL A 160 6.68 10.36 6.74
C VAL A 160 7.81 10.22 5.72
N ARG A 161 7.95 11.24 4.86
CA ARG A 161 8.95 11.27 3.77
C ARG A 161 10.39 11.29 4.27
N GLN A 162 10.66 11.86 5.44
CA GLN A 162 12.00 11.97 6.03
C GLN A 162 12.54 10.64 6.57
N ALA A 163 11.70 9.62 6.69
CA ALA A 163 12.13 8.28 7.09
C ALA A 163 12.60 7.45 5.87
N LYS A 164 13.01 6.19 6.11
CA LYS A 164 13.36 5.23 5.03
C LYS A 164 12.25 5.03 3.99
N THR A 165 11.02 5.39 4.34
CA THR A 165 9.83 5.34 3.49
C THR A 165 9.80 6.44 2.42
N GLY A 166 10.62 7.50 2.56
CA GLY A 166 10.85 8.53 1.53
C GLY A 166 11.35 7.99 0.19
N LEU A 167 11.84 6.74 0.17
CA LEU A 167 12.20 6.02 -1.05
C LEU A 167 10.99 5.83 -1.98
N LEU A 168 9.77 5.73 -1.41
CA LEU A 168 8.54 5.60 -2.19
C LEU A 168 8.19 6.91 -2.90
N ASP A 169 8.41 8.06 -2.26
CA ASP A 169 8.27 9.38 -2.90
C ASP A 169 9.28 9.53 -4.02
N ALA A 170 10.54 9.13 -3.79
CA ALA A 170 11.59 9.20 -4.80
C ALA A 170 11.28 8.31 -6.02
N PHE A 171 10.62 7.18 -5.81
CA PHE A 171 10.14 6.31 -6.88
C PHE A 171 9.05 6.99 -7.72
N ILE A 172 8.01 7.54 -7.09
CA ILE A 172 6.93 8.23 -7.81
C ILE A 172 7.47 9.47 -8.55
N GLU A 173 8.37 10.22 -7.91
CA GLU A 173 9.01 11.40 -8.50
C GLU A 173 9.90 11.04 -9.72
N ALA A 174 10.50 9.85 -9.74
CA ALA A 174 11.34 9.40 -10.84
C ALA A 174 10.58 9.24 -12.17
N TYR A 175 9.25 9.09 -12.12
CA TYR A 175 8.41 9.03 -13.30
C TYR A 175 8.17 10.40 -13.97
N ARG A 176 8.32 11.50 -13.23
CA ARG A 176 7.95 12.86 -13.71
C ARG A 176 8.53 13.21 -15.09
N PRO A 177 9.81 12.98 -15.40
CA PRO A 177 10.35 13.32 -16.72
C PRO A 177 9.74 12.50 -17.87
N ALA A 178 9.28 11.29 -17.59
CA ALA A 178 8.59 10.45 -18.57
C ALA A 178 7.15 10.93 -18.79
N GLN A 179 6.44 11.28 -17.70
CA GLN A 179 5.10 11.89 -17.79
C GLN A 179 5.12 13.20 -18.59
N GLU A 180 6.12 14.07 -18.38
CA GLU A 180 6.29 15.33 -19.12
C GLU A 180 6.55 15.12 -20.62
N ARG A 181 7.14 13.97 -20.99
CA ARG A 181 7.32 13.55 -22.39
C ARG A 181 6.08 12.82 -22.95
N GLY A 182 5.05 12.60 -22.15
CA GLY A 182 3.83 11.89 -22.54
C GLY A 182 3.96 10.37 -22.54
N VAL A 183 4.97 9.80 -21.89
CA VAL A 183 5.12 8.35 -21.72
C VAL A 183 4.24 7.89 -20.56
N ASP A 184 3.37 6.89 -20.77
CA ASP A 184 2.53 6.36 -19.71
C ASP A 184 3.33 5.58 -18.65
N PHE A 185 2.73 5.40 -17.48
CA PHE A 185 3.42 4.86 -16.31
C PHE A 185 3.90 3.42 -16.50
N LEU A 186 3.13 2.58 -17.22
CA LEU A 186 3.51 1.19 -17.43
C LEU A 186 4.67 1.09 -18.42
N THR A 187 4.61 1.81 -19.54
CA THR A 187 5.73 1.85 -20.50
C THR A 187 7.00 2.37 -19.84
N TRP A 188 6.93 3.45 -19.05
CA TRP A 188 8.09 3.92 -18.28
C TRP A 188 8.62 2.85 -17.32
N ALA A 189 7.72 2.16 -16.61
CA ALA A 189 8.10 1.11 -15.67
C ALA A 189 8.81 -0.06 -16.36
N GLU A 190 8.44 -0.40 -17.59
CA GLU A 190 9.01 -1.53 -18.32
C GLU A 190 10.31 -1.17 -19.06
N GLU A 191 10.44 0.07 -19.54
CA GLU A 191 11.54 0.46 -20.43
C GLU A 191 12.62 1.32 -19.76
N GLU A 192 12.25 2.12 -18.75
CA GLU A 192 13.12 3.18 -18.21
C GLU A 192 13.37 3.11 -16.70
N LEU A 193 12.51 2.41 -15.95
CA LEU A 193 12.64 2.30 -14.50
C LEU A 193 13.91 1.54 -14.10
N ASP A 194 14.77 2.22 -13.33
CA ASP A 194 15.92 1.63 -12.66
C ASP A 194 15.75 1.72 -11.13
N PRO A 195 15.23 0.66 -10.48
CA PRO A 195 15.04 0.62 -9.04
C PRO A 195 16.35 0.80 -8.25
N ALA A 196 17.46 0.27 -8.79
CA ALA A 196 18.76 0.33 -8.14
C ALA A 196 19.32 1.77 -8.17
N ALA A 197 19.20 2.46 -9.30
CA ALA A 197 19.60 3.86 -9.42
C ALA A 197 18.76 4.77 -8.51
N ILE A 198 17.44 4.59 -8.46
CA ILE A 198 16.56 5.37 -7.56
C ILE A 198 16.98 5.17 -6.10
N LYS A 199 17.18 3.91 -5.69
CA LYS A 199 17.62 3.58 -4.33
C LYS A 199 18.98 4.16 -4.01
N SER A 200 19.95 4.03 -4.91
CA SER A 200 21.29 4.57 -4.75
C SER A 200 21.28 6.10 -4.60
N ARG A 201 20.55 6.81 -5.49
CA ARG A 201 20.38 8.27 -5.42
C ARG A 201 19.69 8.73 -4.13
N PHE A 202 18.69 8.00 -3.66
CA PHE A 202 18.00 8.33 -2.41
C PHE A 202 18.94 8.20 -1.20
N MET A 203 19.69 7.10 -1.11
CA MET A 203 20.67 6.90 -0.04
C MET A 203 21.81 7.93 -0.10
N ALA A 204 22.25 8.30 -1.32
CA ALA A 204 23.21 9.36 -1.56
C ALA A 204 22.76 10.71 -0.97
N LYS A 205 21.52 11.10 -1.22
CA LYS A 205 20.96 12.34 -0.65
C LYS A 205 20.83 12.26 0.88
N GLY A 206 20.43 11.11 1.41
CA GLY A 206 20.27 10.91 2.85
C GLY A 206 21.57 11.04 3.64
N TRP A 207 22.69 10.53 3.13
CA TRP A 207 23.99 10.72 3.79
C TRP A 207 24.49 12.16 3.65
N ALA A 208 24.28 12.79 2.49
CA ALA A 208 24.72 14.17 2.27
C ALA A 208 24.01 15.14 3.21
N VAL A 209 22.69 14.98 3.42
CA VAL A 209 21.93 15.78 4.38
C VAL A 209 22.46 15.58 5.80
N ARG A 210 22.69 14.32 6.22
CA ARG A 210 23.26 14.02 7.54
C ARG A 210 24.66 14.63 7.73
N LEU A 211 25.54 14.51 6.73
CA LEU A 211 26.87 15.13 6.82
C LEU A 211 26.76 16.65 6.95
N VAL A 212 25.88 17.29 6.19
CA VAL A 212 25.67 18.74 6.27
C VAL A 212 25.12 19.14 7.64
N ASP A 213 24.16 18.39 8.19
CA ASP A 213 23.60 18.65 9.52
C ASP A 213 24.65 18.44 10.64
N ASP A 214 25.46 17.39 10.55
CA ASP A 214 26.57 17.09 11.48
C ASP A 214 27.67 18.17 11.42
N VAL A 215 28.00 18.65 10.22
CA VAL A 215 29.02 19.71 10.01
C VAL A 215 28.51 21.09 10.42
N LEU A 216 27.21 21.37 10.30
CA LEU A 216 26.59 22.64 10.70
C LEU A 216 26.17 22.68 12.18
N GLY A 217 26.46 21.65 12.97
CA GLY A 217 26.30 21.66 14.43
C GLY A 217 24.86 21.84 14.90
N ARG A 218 23.89 21.25 14.20
CA ARG A 218 22.51 21.18 14.67
C ARG A 218 22.29 19.85 15.39
N GLU A 219 22.67 19.80 16.67
CA GLU A 219 22.14 18.81 17.63
C GLU A 219 20.62 18.95 17.80
#